data_AF-A0AAV5VPG4-F1
#
_entry.id   AF-A0AAV5VPG4-F1
#
_cell.length_a   1.000
_cell.length_b   1.000
_cell.length_c   1.000
_cell.angle_alpha   90.00
_cell.angle_beta   90.00
_cell.angle_gamma   90.00
#
_symmetry.space_group_name_H-M   'P 1'
#
loop_
_entity.id
_entity.type
_entity.pdbx_description
1 polymer ?
#
loop_
_entity_poly.entity_id
_entity_poly.type
_entity_poly.pdbx_seq_one_letter_code
_entity_poly.pdbx_strand_id
1 'polypeptide(L)'
;RYYGQSKLGTNDLQYLTSAQMLYDVAAFIRARQEVEKLTGPWITFGGSYSGNLAAWSRQWFPDLILGAVASSAPVLAKNDFYESLEMVEEVIKRRDQKCYDRTSEAFAKLFKLSQDPAGRKTISDKFELSPAWTGAPDEVIDALDLNLVFNTLYGMYYEVVVYDLPNWGHLTNLCAPMVNERLYPDPIDALRKQQVDQNGERDTSTPSKYDDEINSLIKMKSHVDGKGVLTYSDDALACICFTFAYTVSALRA
;
A
#
# COMPACT_ATOMS: atom_id res chain seq x y z
N ARG A 1 15.86 3.37 -13.60
CA ARG A 1 15.17 3.24 -14.91
C ARG A 1 13.67 3.50 -14.76
N TYR A 2 13.01 3.99 -15.81
CA TYR A 2 11.58 4.35 -15.96
C TYR A 2 11.02 5.47 -15.09
N TYR A 3 11.60 5.73 -13.92
CA TYR A 3 11.23 6.86 -13.07
C TYR A 3 11.95 8.15 -13.47
N GLY A 4 11.25 9.28 -13.34
CA GLY A 4 11.78 10.62 -13.59
C GLY A 4 12.29 10.78 -15.02
N GLN A 5 13.53 11.22 -15.17
CA GLN A 5 14.18 11.39 -16.48
C GLN A 5 14.89 10.12 -16.98
N SER A 6 14.99 9.06 -16.16
CA SER A 6 15.67 7.81 -16.53
C SER A 6 14.77 6.89 -17.38
N LYS A 7 14.09 7.44 -18.38
CA LYS A 7 13.18 6.72 -19.27
C LYS A 7 13.98 6.06 -20.38
N LEU A 8 13.69 4.78 -20.66
CA LEU A 8 14.14 4.18 -21.91
C LEU A 8 13.31 4.85 -23.01
N GLY A 9 13.90 5.23 -24.14
CA GLY A 9 13.19 5.85 -25.27
C GLY A 9 12.11 4.95 -25.92
N THR A 10 11.74 3.87 -25.24
CA THR A 10 10.75 2.87 -25.59
C THR A 10 9.76 2.74 -24.43
N ASN A 11 8.53 2.51 -24.81
CA ASN A 11 7.38 2.38 -23.92
C ASN A 11 7.15 0.94 -23.44
N ASP A 12 8.19 0.12 -23.53
CA ASP A 12 8.16 -1.29 -23.23
C ASP A 12 8.55 -1.53 -21.77
N LEU A 13 7.61 -1.98 -20.95
CA LEU A 13 7.85 -2.25 -19.53
C LEU A 13 8.48 -3.63 -19.27
N GLN A 14 8.81 -4.41 -20.31
CA GLN A 14 9.47 -5.71 -20.11
C GLN A 14 10.83 -5.57 -19.40
N TYR A 15 11.47 -4.40 -19.45
CA TYR A 15 12.72 -4.12 -18.74
C TYR A 15 12.54 -3.40 -17.40
N LEU A 16 11.29 -3.17 -16.96
CA LEU A 16 10.97 -2.64 -15.64
C LEU A 16 10.97 -3.79 -14.62
N THR A 17 12.15 -4.23 -14.21
CA THR A 17 12.30 -5.29 -13.20
C THR A 17 13.34 -4.92 -12.16
N SER A 18 13.20 -5.42 -10.93
CA SER A 18 14.18 -5.18 -9.86
C SER A 18 15.57 -5.69 -10.26
N ALA A 19 15.66 -6.89 -10.85
CA ALA A 19 16.93 -7.46 -11.31
C ALA A 19 17.68 -6.51 -12.24
N GLN A 20 16.97 -5.96 -13.22
CA GLN A 20 17.50 -4.97 -14.14
C GLN A 20 17.95 -3.66 -13.46
N MET A 21 17.20 -3.20 -12.45
CA MET A 21 17.63 -2.06 -11.62
C MET A 21 18.91 -2.35 -10.83
N LEU A 22 19.10 -3.58 -10.34
CA LEU A 22 20.35 -3.97 -9.66
C LEU A 22 21.54 -3.90 -10.62
N TYR A 23 21.37 -4.36 -11.87
CA TYR A 23 22.41 -4.24 -12.90
C TYR A 23 22.70 -2.78 -13.26
N ASP A 24 21.71 -1.88 -13.28
CA ASP A 24 21.94 -0.45 -13.47
C ASP A 24 22.83 0.13 -12.37
N VAL A 25 22.60 -0.25 -11.11
CA VAL A 25 23.43 0.19 -9.98
C VAL A 25 24.87 -0.28 -10.16
N ALA A 26 25.08 -1.54 -10.51
CA ALA A 26 26.42 -2.08 -10.75
C ALA A 26 27.13 -1.41 -11.94
N ALA A 27 26.40 -1.16 -13.04
CA ALA A 27 26.93 -0.47 -14.22
C ALA A 27 27.32 0.98 -13.88
N PHE A 28 26.47 1.68 -13.14
CA PHE A 28 26.74 3.04 -12.67
C PHE A 28 28.03 3.08 -11.84
N ILE A 29 28.17 2.21 -10.85
CA ILE A 29 29.36 2.18 -9.98
C ILE A 29 30.63 1.98 -10.80
N ARG A 30 30.65 0.98 -11.70
CA ARG A 30 31.80 0.70 -12.56
C ARG A 30 32.15 1.89 -13.44
N ALA A 31 31.15 2.53 -14.04
CA ALA A 31 31.36 3.71 -14.88
C ALA A 31 31.95 4.88 -14.07
N ARG A 32 31.49 5.12 -12.84
CA ARG A 32 32.06 6.15 -11.96
C ARG A 32 33.49 5.82 -11.54
N GLN A 33 33.77 4.57 -11.17
CA GLN A 33 35.12 4.11 -10.87
C GLN A 33 36.07 4.33 -12.05
N GLU A 34 35.63 4.05 -13.28
CA GLU A 34 36.45 4.24 -14.48
C GLU A 34 36.72 5.71 -14.81
N VAL A 35 35.66 6.53 -14.82
CA VAL A 35 35.72 7.95 -15.20
C VAL A 35 36.46 8.77 -14.14
N GLU A 36 36.17 8.53 -12.86
CA GLU A 36 36.69 9.34 -11.75
C GLU A 36 37.87 8.71 -11.03
N LYS A 37 38.32 7.51 -11.44
CA LYS A 37 39.42 6.75 -10.82
C LYS A 37 39.18 6.48 -9.31
N LEU A 38 37.93 6.24 -8.93
CA LEU A 38 37.55 5.95 -7.54
C LEU A 38 38.02 4.55 -7.13
N THR A 39 38.72 4.46 -6.01
CA THR A 39 39.20 3.20 -5.41
C THR A 39 38.54 2.89 -4.06
N GLY A 40 37.74 3.82 -3.53
CA GLY A 40 37.04 3.67 -2.27
C GLY A 40 35.87 2.67 -2.33
N PRO A 41 35.44 2.15 -1.17
CA PRO A 41 34.31 1.24 -1.09
C PRO A 41 32.98 1.95 -1.38
N TRP A 42 32.03 1.22 -1.97
CA TRP A 42 30.67 1.72 -2.20
C TRP A 42 29.72 1.24 -1.11
N ILE A 43 28.84 2.14 -0.65
CA ILE A 43 27.73 1.81 0.26
C ILE A 43 26.44 2.28 -0.40
N THR A 44 25.46 1.38 -0.52
CA THR A 44 24.14 1.71 -1.08
C THR A 44 23.16 2.11 0.01
N PHE A 45 22.33 3.10 -0.25
CA PHE A 45 21.31 3.59 0.68
C PHE A 45 19.94 3.55 0.02
N GLY A 46 18.91 3.19 0.78
CA GLY A 46 17.53 3.25 0.30
C GLY A 46 16.51 3.09 1.41
N GLY A 47 15.31 3.61 1.16
CA GLY A 47 14.12 3.45 2.00
C GLY A 47 13.00 2.71 1.26
N SER A 48 12.17 1.94 1.98
CA SER A 48 11.05 1.19 1.39
C SER A 48 11.54 0.28 0.25
N TYR A 49 10.92 0.32 -0.93
CA TYR A 49 11.35 -0.45 -2.11
C TYR A 49 12.82 -0.19 -2.50
N SER A 50 13.28 1.06 -2.42
CA SER A 50 14.69 1.36 -2.71
C SER A 50 15.64 0.81 -1.64
N GLY A 51 15.14 0.58 -0.41
CA GLY A 51 15.84 -0.16 0.63
C GLY A 51 16.03 -1.63 0.28
N ASN A 52 14.99 -2.26 -0.31
CA ASN A 52 15.11 -3.60 -0.87
C ASN A 52 16.19 -3.63 -1.97
N LEU A 53 16.15 -2.67 -2.90
CA LEU A 53 17.16 -2.56 -3.96
C LEU A 53 18.58 -2.34 -3.40
N ALA A 54 18.74 -1.56 -2.33
CA ALA A 54 20.03 -1.35 -1.68
C ALA A 54 20.58 -2.66 -1.08
N ALA A 55 19.76 -3.37 -0.30
CA ALA A 55 20.13 -4.67 0.27
C ALA A 55 20.47 -5.70 -0.82
N TRP A 56 19.61 -5.83 -1.83
CA TRP A 56 19.80 -6.78 -2.93
C TRP A 56 21.00 -6.43 -3.80
N SER A 57 21.31 -5.14 -4.02
CA SER A 57 22.50 -4.73 -4.77
C SER A 57 23.77 -5.20 -4.08
N ARG A 58 23.87 -5.02 -2.76
CA ARG A 58 25.00 -5.53 -1.96
C ARG A 58 25.11 -7.05 -2.02
N GLN A 59 23.98 -7.75 -1.99
CA GLN A 59 23.94 -9.21 -2.07
C GLN A 59 24.36 -9.74 -3.44
N TRP A 60 23.93 -9.10 -4.52
CA TRP A 60 24.20 -9.54 -5.90
C TRP A 60 25.59 -9.16 -6.40
N PHE A 61 26.13 -8.03 -5.95
CA PHE A 61 27.43 -7.53 -6.39
C PHE A 61 28.38 -7.35 -5.20
N PRO A 62 28.73 -8.44 -4.50
CA PRO A 62 29.41 -8.31 -3.23
C PRO A 62 30.86 -7.83 -3.32
N ASP A 63 31.48 -7.99 -4.50
CA ASP A 63 32.83 -7.50 -4.79
C ASP A 63 32.85 -6.00 -5.15
N LEU A 64 31.69 -5.44 -5.49
CA LEU A 64 31.55 -4.05 -5.94
C LEU A 64 31.07 -3.12 -4.82
N ILE A 65 30.17 -3.63 -3.97
CA ILE A 65 29.48 -2.87 -2.92
C ILE A 65 29.89 -3.46 -1.57
N LEU A 66 30.42 -2.63 -0.68
CA LEU A 66 30.90 -3.05 0.65
C LEU A 66 29.75 -3.26 1.63
N GLY A 67 28.72 -2.41 1.59
CA GLY A 67 27.61 -2.45 2.53
C GLY A 67 26.35 -1.79 2.00
N ALA A 68 25.25 -1.97 2.72
CA ALA A 68 23.97 -1.35 2.40
C ALA A 68 23.27 -0.85 3.66
N VAL A 69 22.59 0.28 3.55
CA VAL A 69 21.62 0.79 4.53
C VAL A 69 20.24 0.70 3.91
N ALA A 70 19.47 -0.28 4.37
CA ALA A 70 18.13 -0.61 3.88
C ALA A 70 17.08 -0.23 4.93
N SER A 71 16.60 1.01 4.88
CA SER A 71 15.65 1.55 5.85
C SER A 71 14.22 1.13 5.50
N SER A 72 13.45 0.67 6.49
CA SER A 72 12.05 0.24 6.33
C SER A 72 11.83 -0.68 5.12
N ALA A 73 12.79 -1.58 4.88
CA ALA A 73 12.87 -2.40 3.69
C ALA A 73 12.27 -3.80 3.96
N PRO A 74 11.11 -4.16 3.38
CA PRO A 74 10.57 -5.51 3.44
C PRO A 74 11.36 -6.41 2.48
N VAL A 75 12.58 -6.77 2.86
CA VAL A 75 13.52 -7.52 2.00
C VAL A 75 13.04 -8.94 1.67
N LEU A 76 12.11 -9.47 2.46
CA LEU A 76 11.42 -10.72 2.21
C LEU A 76 10.08 -10.41 1.52
N ALA A 77 9.98 -10.74 0.23
CA ALA A 77 8.71 -10.69 -0.48
C ALA A 77 7.82 -11.84 0.00
N LYS A 78 6.68 -11.50 0.63
CA LYS A 78 5.66 -12.45 1.08
C LYS A 78 4.33 -12.10 0.42
N ASN A 79 3.65 -13.09 -0.15
CA ASN A 79 2.34 -12.85 -0.78
C ASN A 79 1.26 -12.48 0.25
N ASP A 80 1.35 -13.08 1.44
CA ASP A 80 0.53 -12.75 2.60
C ASP A 80 1.46 -12.22 3.70
N PHE A 81 1.38 -10.92 3.95
CA PHE A 81 2.22 -10.22 4.93
C PHE A 81 1.36 -9.70 6.10
N TYR A 82 0.56 -10.60 6.69
CA TYR A 82 -0.32 -10.32 7.82
C TYR A 82 0.42 -9.75 9.04
N GLU A 83 1.73 -10.02 9.20
CA GLU A 83 2.52 -9.48 10.32
C GLU A 83 2.56 -7.95 10.31
N SER A 84 2.34 -7.32 9.16
CA SER A 84 2.20 -5.87 9.05
C SER A 84 0.97 -5.33 9.81
N LEU A 85 -0.14 -6.06 9.77
CA LEU A 85 -1.37 -5.71 10.48
C LEU A 85 -1.27 -6.05 11.96
N GLU A 86 -0.60 -7.15 12.34
CA GLU A 86 -0.30 -7.45 13.75
C GLU A 86 0.53 -6.33 14.40
N MET A 87 1.50 -5.77 13.68
CA MET A 87 2.29 -4.63 14.15
C MET A 87 1.41 -3.39 14.37
N VAL A 88 0.53 -3.08 13.42
CA VAL A 88 -0.42 -1.96 13.53
C VAL A 88 -1.32 -2.14 14.76
N GLU A 89 -1.87 -3.34 14.93
CA GLU A 89 -2.71 -3.71 16.06
C GLU A 89 -1.97 -3.46 17.40
N GLU A 90 -0.74 -3.96 17.52
CA GLU A 90 0.08 -3.82 18.71
C GLU A 90 0.43 -2.37 19.03
N VAL A 91 0.69 -1.52 18.02
CA VAL A 91 0.97 -0.10 18.24
C VAL A 91 -0.26 0.62 18.79
N ILE A 92 -1.43 0.39 18.19
CA ILE A 92 -2.69 1.01 18.65
C ILE A 92 -2.97 0.57 20.09
N LYS A 93 -2.88 -0.73 20.37
CA LYS A 93 -3.11 -1.31 21.70
C LYS A 93 -2.19 -0.73 22.76
N ARG A 94 -0.90 -0.58 22.46
CA ARG A 94 0.09 0.02 23.39
C ARG A 94 -0.17 1.50 23.64
N ARG A 95 -0.71 2.21 22.65
CA ARG A 95 -0.94 3.66 22.76
C ARG A 95 -2.27 3.99 23.45
N ASP A 96 -3.33 3.28 23.08
CA ASP A 96 -4.69 3.50 23.54
C ASP A 96 -5.50 2.19 23.49
N GLN A 97 -5.59 1.53 24.64
CA GLN A 97 -6.32 0.26 24.79
C GLN A 97 -7.81 0.39 24.41
N LYS A 98 -8.44 1.53 24.72
CA LYS A 98 -9.87 1.74 24.43
C LYS A 98 -10.10 1.90 22.93
N CYS A 99 -9.21 2.65 22.26
CA CYS A 99 -9.22 2.76 20.81
C CYS A 99 -9.08 1.36 20.16
N TYR A 100 -8.10 0.58 20.62
CA TYR A 100 -7.90 -0.80 20.15
C TYR A 100 -9.16 -1.68 20.33
N ASP A 101 -9.73 -1.72 21.54
CA ASP A 101 -10.88 -2.57 21.83
C ASP A 101 -12.07 -2.22 20.92
N ARG A 102 -12.33 -0.92 20.73
CA ARG A 102 -13.45 -0.45 19.90
C ARG A 102 -13.19 -0.61 18.40
N THR A 103 -11.95 -0.47 17.95
CA THR A 103 -11.56 -0.80 16.57
C THR A 103 -11.75 -2.29 16.31
N SER A 104 -11.31 -3.16 17.23
CA SER A 104 -11.52 -4.61 17.13
C SER A 104 -13.00 -4.97 17.07
N GLU A 105 -13.82 -4.35 17.93
CA GLU A 105 -15.29 -4.49 17.89
C GLU A 105 -15.88 -4.03 16.55
N ALA A 106 -15.42 -2.89 16.01
CA ALA A 106 -15.88 -2.37 14.72
C ALA A 106 -15.64 -3.37 13.59
N PHE A 107 -14.40 -3.89 13.46
CA PHE A 107 -14.07 -4.84 12.39
C PHE A 107 -14.74 -6.20 12.57
N ALA A 108 -14.89 -6.69 13.81
CA ALA A 108 -15.66 -7.91 14.09
C ALA A 108 -17.14 -7.76 13.68
N LYS A 109 -17.73 -6.60 14.00
CA LYS A 109 -19.11 -6.29 13.60
C LYS A 109 -19.24 -6.10 12.09
N LEU A 110 -18.27 -5.44 11.46
CA LEU A 110 -18.22 -5.27 10.00
C LEU A 110 -18.16 -6.61 9.28
N PHE A 111 -17.30 -7.53 9.76
CA PHE A 111 -17.22 -8.89 9.24
C PHE A 111 -18.54 -9.64 9.39
N LYS A 112 -19.18 -9.54 10.56
CA LYS A 112 -20.50 -10.16 10.76
C LYS A 112 -21.56 -9.61 9.81
N LEU A 113 -21.58 -8.29 9.59
CA LEU A 113 -22.50 -7.63 8.66
C LEU A 113 -22.24 -8.07 7.21
N SER A 114 -20.98 -8.29 6.81
CA SER A 114 -20.68 -8.71 5.44
C SER A 114 -21.18 -10.10 5.08
N GLN A 115 -21.49 -10.95 6.08
CA GLN A 115 -22.05 -12.28 5.87
C GLN A 115 -23.57 -12.29 5.62
N ASP A 116 -24.26 -11.17 5.86
CA ASP A 116 -25.72 -11.08 5.75
C ASP A 116 -26.13 -10.10 4.62
N PRO A 117 -27.13 -10.41 3.78
CA PRO A 117 -27.56 -9.50 2.71
C PRO A 117 -27.97 -8.09 3.21
N ALA A 118 -28.76 -8.00 4.29
CA ALA A 118 -29.13 -6.70 4.86
C ALA A 118 -27.94 -6.01 5.53
N GLY A 119 -27.03 -6.79 6.11
CA GLY A 119 -25.76 -6.30 6.62
C GLY A 119 -24.86 -5.71 5.53
N ARG A 120 -24.73 -6.37 4.37
CA ARG A 120 -24.01 -5.85 3.19
C ARG A 120 -24.59 -4.53 2.70
N LYS A 121 -25.93 -4.41 2.64
CA LYS A 121 -26.57 -3.13 2.32
C LYS A 121 -26.22 -2.06 3.36
N THR A 122 -26.21 -2.41 4.64
CA THR A 122 -25.81 -1.48 5.71
C THR A 122 -24.37 -0.99 5.53
N ILE A 123 -23.44 -1.88 5.16
CA ILE A 123 -22.06 -1.51 4.84
C ILE A 123 -22.04 -0.59 3.63
N SER A 124 -22.76 -0.96 2.56
CA SER A 124 -22.87 -0.18 1.33
C SER A 124 -23.32 1.25 1.57
N ASP A 125 -24.38 1.42 2.35
CA ASP A 125 -24.95 2.72 2.66
C ASP A 125 -24.02 3.54 3.58
N LYS A 126 -23.43 2.91 4.61
CA LYS A 126 -22.60 3.62 5.59
C LYS A 126 -21.27 4.09 5.00
N PHE A 127 -20.62 3.25 4.21
CA PHE A 127 -19.29 3.50 3.65
C PHE A 127 -19.34 4.00 2.19
N GLU A 128 -20.54 4.27 1.66
CA GLU A 128 -20.75 4.76 0.30
C GLU A 128 -19.98 3.92 -0.72
N LEU A 129 -20.20 2.60 -0.67
CA LEU A 129 -19.48 1.67 -1.54
C LEU A 129 -19.73 1.98 -3.02
N SER A 130 -18.67 1.91 -3.81
CA SER A 130 -18.69 2.19 -5.25
C SER A 130 -17.97 1.06 -6.01
N PRO A 131 -18.70 0.21 -6.75
CA PRO A 131 -20.17 0.14 -6.85
C PRO A 131 -20.88 -0.26 -5.54
N ALA A 132 -22.15 0.08 -5.40
CA ALA A 132 -22.91 -0.28 -4.21
C ALA A 132 -23.18 -1.80 -4.13
N TRP A 133 -23.07 -2.38 -2.94
CA TRP A 133 -23.63 -3.70 -2.68
C TRP A 133 -25.12 -3.56 -2.43
N THR A 134 -25.91 -4.29 -3.21
CA THR A 134 -27.38 -4.17 -3.23
C THR A 134 -28.02 -4.81 -2.01
N GLY A 135 -27.37 -5.81 -1.41
CA GLY A 135 -27.94 -6.62 -0.34
C GLY A 135 -29.05 -7.55 -0.81
N ALA A 136 -29.13 -7.82 -2.12
CA ALA A 136 -30.05 -8.83 -2.64
C ALA A 136 -29.68 -10.23 -2.09
N PRO A 137 -30.66 -11.10 -1.81
CA PRO A 137 -30.38 -12.44 -1.28
C PRO A 137 -29.51 -13.32 -2.21
N ASP A 138 -29.56 -13.08 -3.51
CA ASP A 138 -28.81 -13.76 -4.56
C ASP A 138 -27.53 -13.02 -4.98
N GLU A 139 -27.26 -11.85 -4.42
CA GLU A 139 -26.01 -11.14 -4.65
C GLU A 139 -24.84 -11.93 -4.06
N VAL A 140 -23.85 -12.25 -4.89
CA VAL A 140 -22.61 -12.89 -4.48
C VAL A 140 -21.52 -11.83 -4.48
N ILE A 141 -20.83 -11.66 -3.35
CA ILE A 141 -19.66 -10.77 -3.24
C ILE A 141 -18.42 -11.63 -3.40
N ASP A 142 -17.56 -11.28 -4.35
CA ASP A 142 -16.28 -11.96 -4.54
C ASP A 142 -15.37 -11.73 -3.33
N ALA A 143 -14.53 -12.72 -3.00
CA ALA A 143 -13.61 -12.60 -1.87
C ALA A 143 -12.65 -11.42 -2.02
N LEU A 144 -12.23 -11.08 -3.25
CA LEU A 144 -11.36 -9.95 -3.52
C LEU A 144 -12.10 -8.61 -3.40
N ASP A 145 -13.36 -8.55 -3.82
CA ASP A 145 -14.23 -7.39 -3.64
C ASP A 145 -14.45 -7.11 -2.13
N LEU A 146 -14.69 -8.15 -1.33
CA LEU A 146 -14.77 -8.05 0.13
C LEU A 146 -13.45 -7.59 0.74
N ASN A 147 -12.32 -8.19 0.33
CA ASN A 147 -11.01 -7.83 0.82
C ASN A 147 -10.64 -6.39 0.47
N LEU A 148 -11.02 -5.88 -0.70
CA LEU A 148 -10.78 -4.50 -1.09
C LEU A 148 -11.47 -3.50 -0.15
N VAL A 149 -12.74 -3.74 0.19
CA VAL A 149 -13.47 -2.90 1.14
C VAL A 149 -12.77 -2.89 2.50
N PHE A 150 -12.38 -4.07 3.00
CA PHE A 150 -11.69 -4.17 4.30
C PHE A 150 -10.30 -3.53 4.24
N ASN A 151 -9.55 -3.74 3.16
CA ASN A 151 -8.22 -3.17 2.94
C ASN A 151 -8.24 -1.65 2.91
N THR A 152 -9.24 -1.06 2.27
CA THR A 152 -9.43 0.40 2.29
C THR A 152 -9.65 0.89 3.73
N LEU A 153 -10.42 0.14 4.52
CA LEU A 153 -10.78 0.55 5.88
C LEU A 153 -9.65 0.36 6.91
N TYR A 154 -8.90 -0.75 6.86
CA TYR A 154 -7.75 -0.93 7.74
C TYR A 154 -6.50 -0.22 7.23
N GLY A 155 -6.41 0.08 5.92
CA GLY A 155 -5.27 0.75 5.29
C GLY A 155 -4.97 2.11 5.91
N MET A 156 -6.01 2.82 6.35
CA MET A 156 -5.88 4.07 7.10
C MET A 156 -5.09 3.93 8.41
N TYR A 157 -5.29 2.82 9.12
CA TYR A 157 -4.55 2.54 10.35
C TYR A 157 -3.09 2.28 10.05
N TYR A 158 -2.81 1.55 8.96
CA TYR A 158 -1.46 1.31 8.51
C TYR A 158 -0.74 2.63 8.17
N GLU A 159 -1.36 3.51 7.39
CA GLU A 159 -0.76 4.81 7.05
C GLU A 159 -0.45 5.66 8.29
N VAL A 160 -1.42 5.79 9.20
CA VAL A 160 -1.25 6.58 10.43
C VAL A 160 -0.17 5.99 11.33
N VAL A 161 -0.14 4.67 11.53
CA VAL A 161 0.85 4.02 12.39
C VAL A 161 2.26 4.08 11.80
N VAL A 162 2.39 3.91 10.49
CA VAL A 162 3.70 3.86 9.83
C VAL A 162 4.32 5.24 9.68
N TYR A 163 3.52 6.28 9.40
CA TYR A 163 4.04 7.61 9.11
C TYR A 163 3.85 8.64 10.23
N ASP A 164 2.87 8.46 11.12
CA ASP A 164 2.50 9.37 12.24
C ASP A 164 2.62 10.87 11.88
N LEU A 165 1.95 11.24 10.78
CA LEU A 165 2.05 12.58 10.20
C LEU A 165 1.21 13.61 10.97
N PRO A 166 1.51 14.92 10.86
CA PRO A 166 0.70 15.98 11.42
C PRO A 166 -0.79 15.91 11.06
N ASN A 167 -1.64 16.49 11.92
CA ASN A 167 -3.10 16.56 11.75
C ASN A 167 -3.74 15.17 11.66
N TRP A 168 -4.58 14.91 10.66
CA TRP A 168 -5.32 13.66 10.52
C TRP A 168 -4.43 12.41 10.53
N GLY A 169 -3.16 12.54 10.11
CA GLY A 169 -2.18 11.46 10.12
C GLY A 169 -1.65 11.03 11.49
N HIS A 170 -2.09 11.66 12.59
CA HIS A 170 -1.66 11.32 13.94
C HIS A 170 -2.57 10.27 14.59
N LEU A 171 -1.96 9.33 15.31
CA LEU A 171 -2.68 8.25 16.00
C LEU A 171 -3.76 8.76 16.97
N THR A 172 -3.52 9.87 17.66
CA THR A 172 -4.52 10.49 18.56
C THR A 172 -5.79 10.92 17.80
N ASN A 173 -5.63 11.45 16.59
CA ASN A 173 -6.75 11.91 15.77
C ASN A 173 -7.49 10.74 15.15
N LEU A 174 -6.77 9.70 14.71
CA LEU A 174 -7.38 8.44 14.30
C LEU A 174 -8.20 7.83 15.44
N CYS A 175 -7.70 7.83 16.67
CA CYS A 175 -8.40 7.24 17.82
C CYS A 175 -9.56 8.10 18.36
N ALA A 176 -9.60 9.41 18.06
CA ALA A 176 -10.58 10.32 18.65
C ALA A 176 -12.06 9.90 18.42
N PRO A 177 -12.49 9.48 17.21
CA PRO A 177 -13.84 8.97 17.02
C PRO A 177 -14.09 7.66 17.79
N MET A 178 -13.10 6.76 17.83
CA MET A 178 -13.22 5.47 18.50
C MET A 178 -13.44 5.63 20.00
N VAL A 179 -12.75 6.55 20.68
CA VAL A 179 -12.92 6.69 22.14
C VAL A 179 -14.14 7.53 22.56
N ASN A 180 -14.80 8.21 21.62
CA ASN A 180 -15.93 9.10 21.87
C ASN A 180 -17.28 8.39 21.72
N GLU A 181 -17.61 7.53 22.69
CA GLU A 181 -18.86 6.76 22.74
C GLU A 181 -20.13 7.64 22.82
N ARG A 182 -20.00 8.89 23.29
CA ARG A 182 -21.15 9.81 23.35
C ARG A 182 -21.61 10.23 21.95
N LEU A 183 -20.66 10.50 21.05
CA LEU A 183 -20.98 10.87 19.66
C LEU A 183 -21.11 9.64 18.77
N TYR A 184 -20.31 8.61 19.03
CA TYR A 184 -20.26 7.38 18.24
C TYR A 184 -20.49 6.18 19.17
N PRO A 185 -21.74 5.92 19.60
CA PRO A 185 -22.05 4.75 20.41
C PRO A 185 -21.84 3.46 19.63
N ASP A 186 -22.17 3.43 18.34
CA ASP A 186 -21.86 2.32 17.45
C ASP A 186 -20.40 2.44 16.95
N PRO A 187 -19.52 1.45 17.18
CA PRO A 187 -18.15 1.48 16.68
C PRO A 187 -18.04 1.52 15.14
N ILE A 188 -19.08 1.06 14.41
CA ILE A 188 -19.12 1.21 12.94
C ILE A 188 -19.24 2.70 12.54
N ASP A 189 -20.01 3.50 13.29
CA ASP A 189 -20.14 4.93 13.03
C ASP A 189 -18.84 5.68 13.35
N ALA A 190 -18.11 5.22 14.38
CA ALA A 190 -16.76 5.71 14.66
C ALA A 190 -15.78 5.38 13.51
N LEU A 191 -15.83 4.15 12.98
CA LEU A 191 -15.00 3.73 11.83
C LEU A 191 -15.32 4.56 10.58
N ARG A 192 -16.59 4.83 10.32
CA ARG A 192 -17.00 5.72 9.23
C ARG A 192 -16.45 7.13 9.42
N LYS A 193 -16.50 7.68 10.64
CA LYS A 193 -15.92 9.00 10.90
C LYS A 193 -14.41 9.04 10.63
N GLN A 194 -13.67 8.02 11.08
CA GLN A 194 -12.24 7.90 10.77
C GLN A 194 -11.99 7.94 9.26
N GLN A 195 -12.79 7.20 8.49
CA GLN A 195 -12.67 7.19 7.03
C GLN A 195 -12.84 8.56 6.40
N VAL A 196 -13.90 9.26 6.76
CA VAL A 196 -14.19 10.60 6.23
C VAL A 196 -13.04 11.57 6.57
N ASP A 197 -12.49 11.46 7.78
CA ASP A 197 -11.40 12.31 8.26
C ASP A 197 -10.10 12.07 7.51
N GLN A 198 -9.73 10.81 7.28
CA GLN A 198 -8.51 10.47 6.53
C GLN A 198 -8.61 10.84 5.05
N ASN A 199 -9.80 10.72 4.45
CA ASN A 199 -10.00 11.10 3.05
C ASN A 199 -10.18 12.63 2.83
N GLY A 200 -10.09 13.43 3.90
CA GLY A 200 -10.17 14.89 3.81
C GLY A 200 -11.52 15.41 3.32
N GLU A 201 -12.61 14.73 3.73
CA GLU A 201 -14.03 15.12 3.52
C GLU A 201 -14.51 15.25 2.06
N ARG A 202 -13.65 15.05 1.06
CA ARG A 202 -13.95 15.31 -0.37
C ARG A 202 -14.30 14.06 -1.18
N ASP A 203 -13.69 12.92 -0.87
CA ASP A 203 -14.05 11.63 -1.46
C ASP A 203 -14.33 10.63 -0.34
N THR A 204 -15.61 10.47 -0.05
CA THR A 204 -16.08 9.64 1.04
C THR A 204 -16.50 8.24 0.58
N SER A 205 -16.34 7.95 -0.72
CA SER A 205 -16.70 6.65 -1.29
C SER A 205 -15.62 5.60 -1.00
N THR A 206 -16.06 4.35 -0.90
CA THR A 206 -15.14 3.21 -0.74
C THR A 206 -15.19 2.35 -1.99
N PRO A 207 -14.06 2.12 -2.69
CA PRO A 207 -14.05 1.19 -3.80
C PRO A 207 -14.41 -0.22 -3.32
N SER A 208 -15.24 -0.91 -4.08
CA SER A 208 -15.76 -2.23 -3.70
C SER A 208 -15.64 -3.29 -4.80
N LYS A 209 -15.07 -2.92 -5.96
CA LYS A 209 -14.82 -3.83 -7.08
C LYS A 209 -13.32 -3.92 -7.36
N TYR A 210 -12.74 -5.08 -7.04
CA TYR A 210 -11.31 -5.34 -7.22
C TYR A 210 -10.87 -5.22 -8.68
N ASP A 211 -11.69 -5.71 -9.61
CA ASP A 211 -11.38 -5.61 -11.04
C ASP A 211 -11.27 -4.15 -11.51
N ASP A 212 -12.06 -3.22 -10.93
CA ASP A 212 -11.97 -1.80 -11.29
C ASP A 212 -10.65 -1.18 -10.80
N GLU A 213 -10.20 -1.56 -9.61
CA GLU A 213 -8.88 -1.19 -9.09
C GLU A 213 -7.76 -1.73 -9.99
N ILE A 214 -7.78 -3.03 -10.30
CA ILE A 214 -6.80 -3.65 -11.19
C ILE A 214 -6.82 -3.03 -12.58
N ASN A 215 -8.00 -2.76 -13.14
CA ASN A 215 -8.13 -2.10 -14.43
C ASN A 215 -7.57 -0.67 -14.38
N SER A 216 -7.71 0.05 -13.26
CA SER A 216 -7.05 1.33 -13.04
C SER A 216 -5.52 1.20 -13.07
N LEU A 217 -4.97 0.20 -12.36
CA LEU A 217 -3.52 -0.10 -12.38
C LEU A 217 -3.04 -0.49 -13.79
N ILE A 218 -3.81 -1.28 -14.54
CA ILE A 218 -3.51 -1.65 -15.93
C ILE A 218 -3.56 -0.43 -16.84
N LYS A 219 -4.55 0.47 -16.68
CA LYS A 219 -4.60 1.72 -17.45
C LYS A 219 -3.39 2.62 -17.15
N MET A 220 -2.91 2.66 -15.92
CA MET A 220 -1.66 3.35 -15.61
C MET A 220 -0.49 2.81 -16.42
N LYS A 221 -0.41 1.49 -16.63
CA LYS A 221 0.56 0.85 -17.53
C LYS A 221 0.55 1.45 -18.94
N SER A 222 -0.64 1.73 -19.48
CA SER A 222 -0.86 2.36 -20.79
C SER A 222 -0.58 3.88 -20.85
N HIS A 223 -0.11 4.46 -19.76
CA HIS A 223 0.40 5.83 -19.75
C HIS A 223 1.92 5.88 -19.61
N VAL A 224 2.51 4.97 -18.83
CA VAL A 224 3.97 4.76 -18.84
C VAL A 224 4.47 4.44 -20.23
N ASP A 225 3.64 3.77 -21.02
CA ASP A 225 3.88 3.44 -22.41
C ASP A 225 3.56 4.60 -23.38
N GLY A 226 3.36 5.83 -22.86
CA GLY A 226 3.17 7.06 -23.64
C GLY A 226 1.91 7.13 -24.50
N LYS A 227 0.94 6.21 -24.34
CA LYS A 227 -0.28 6.16 -25.15
C LYS A 227 -1.53 6.77 -24.49
N GLY A 228 -1.42 7.30 -23.27
CA GLY A 228 -2.54 7.86 -22.51
C GLY A 228 -2.50 9.39 -22.35
N VAL A 229 -3.68 10.02 -22.31
CA VAL A 229 -3.89 11.48 -22.10
C VAL A 229 -3.77 11.88 -20.61
N LEU A 230 -3.72 10.91 -19.69
CA LEU A 230 -3.69 11.11 -18.24
C LEU A 230 -2.27 11.04 -17.69
N THR A 231 -1.73 12.10 -17.08
CA THR A 231 -0.39 12.05 -16.47
C THR A 231 -0.40 11.40 -15.09
N TYR A 232 0.35 10.30 -14.91
CA TYR A 232 0.57 9.68 -13.59
C TYR A 232 1.95 10.03 -13.04
N SER A 233 2.06 10.20 -11.71
CA SER A 233 3.33 10.52 -11.04
C SER A 233 4.28 9.32 -11.00
N ASP A 234 5.57 9.60 -10.75
CA ASP A 234 6.56 8.54 -10.49
C ASP A 234 6.17 7.68 -9.27
N ASP A 235 5.45 8.26 -8.30
CA ASP A 235 4.93 7.53 -7.14
C ASP A 235 3.84 6.53 -7.53
N ALA A 236 2.92 6.92 -8.43
CA ALA A 236 1.90 6.02 -8.97
C ALA A 236 2.53 4.84 -9.74
N LEU A 237 3.67 5.08 -10.39
CA LEU A 237 4.47 4.04 -11.05
C LEU A 237 5.22 3.14 -10.07
N ALA A 238 5.66 3.69 -8.95
CA ALA A 238 6.33 2.93 -7.90
C ALA A 238 5.33 2.00 -7.22
N CYS A 239 4.08 2.42 -7.04
CA CYS A 239 2.99 1.58 -6.56
C CYS A 239 2.79 0.34 -7.43
N ILE A 240 2.81 0.47 -8.77
CA ILE A 240 2.73 -0.71 -9.66
C ILE A 240 3.87 -1.69 -9.34
N CYS A 241 5.12 -1.25 -9.27
CA CYS A 241 6.23 -2.15 -8.95
C CYS A 241 6.18 -2.70 -7.52
N PHE A 242 5.65 -1.95 -6.56
CA PHE A 242 5.50 -2.40 -5.18
C PHE A 242 4.42 -3.47 -5.08
N THR A 243 3.22 -3.22 -5.65
CA THR A 243 2.13 -4.19 -5.72
C THR A 243 2.56 -5.44 -6.50
N PHE A 244 3.20 -5.29 -7.66
CA PHE A 244 3.73 -6.40 -8.46
C PHE A 244 4.95 -7.09 -7.82
N ALA A 245 5.75 -6.45 -6.97
CA ALA A 245 6.81 -7.15 -6.22
C ALA A 245 6.24 -8.14 -5.19
N TYR A 246 5.02 -7.89 -4.69
CA TYR A 246 4.28 -8.83 -3.85
C TYR A 246 3.42 -9.81 -4.65
N THR A 247 2.96 -9.49 -5.86
CA THR A 247 2.15 -10.41 -6.71
C THR A 247 2.95 -11.26 -7.70
N VAL A 248 4.11 -10.82 -8.19
CA VAL A 248 4.91 -11.56 -9.20
C VAL A 248 5.72 -12.71 -8.58
N SER A 249 5.97 -12.67 -7.26
CA SER A 249 6.42 -13.84 -6.52
C SER A 249 5.37 -14.97 -6.50
N ALA A 250 4.10 -14.68 -6.83
CA ALA A 250 3.02 -15.68 -6.93
C ALA A 250 2.92 -16.38 -8.30
N LEU A 251 3.73 -15.98 -9.30
CA LEU A 251 3.75 -16.65 -10.62
C LEU A 251 5.05 -17.40 -10.92
N ARG A 252 5.97 -17.47 -9.93
CA ARG A 252 7.17 -18.30 -9.99
C ARG A 252 7.49 -18.92 -8.62
N ALA A 253 6.58 -19.73 -8.10
CA ALA A 253 6.85 -20.78 -7.14
C ALA A 253 5.86 -21.92 -7.38
#